data_AF-A0A937SDX5-F1
#
_entry.id   AF-A0A937SDX5-F1
#
_cell.length_a   1.000
_cell.length_b   1.000
_cell.length_c   1.000
_cell.angle_alpha   90.00
_cell.angle_beta   90.00
_cell.angle_gamma   90.00
#
_symmetry.space_group_name_H-M   'P 1'
#
loop_
_entity.id
_entity.type
_entity.pdbx_description
1 polymer ?
#
loop_
_entity_poly.entity_id
_entity_poly.type
_entity_poly.pdbx_seq_one_letter_code
_entity_poly.pdbx_strand_id
1 'polypeptide(L)'
;MPFDITITLSDEDLEKFQESIDKGKRAISDNESAQSIEKKSAELIQRAGENDLPQFVRDRVLKLQILLNMIRDAEWELSEAEINSIRGALYYFIDPDDLIPDHIPGIGFLDDAMYA
;
A
#
# COMPACT_ATOMS: atom_id res chain seq x y z
N MET A 1 -27.68 6.87 -2.22
CA MET A 1 -27.94 5.46 -1.86
C MET A 1 -26.62 4.73 -1.94
N PRO A 2 -26.16 4.05 -0.88
CA PRO A 2 -24.95 3.23 -0.96
C PRO A 2 -25.22 2.00 -1.85
N PHE A 3 -24.19 1.55 -2.56
CA PHE A 3 -24.17 0.33 -3.36
C PHE A 3 -22.99 -0.51 -2.87
N ASP A 4 -23.25 -1.77 -2.55
CA ASP A 4 -22.27 -2.66 -1.96
C ASP A 4 -21.66 -3.59 -3.03
N ILE A 5 -20.34 -3.77 -2.98
CA ILE A 5 -19.58 -4.68 -3.82
C ILE A 5 -18.89 -5.70 -2.91
N THR A 6 -19.05 -6.99 -3.21
CA THR A 6 -18.36 -8.08 -2.51
C THR A 6 -17.35 -8.72 -3.45
N ILE A 7 -16.10 -8.84 -3.00
CA ILE A 7 -15.01 -9.50 -3.71
C ILE A 7 -14.61 -10.74 -2.91
N THR A 8 -14.42 -11.85 -3.61
CA THR A 8 -13.95 -13.11 -3.02
C THR A 8 -12.64 -13.48 -3.69
N LEU A 9 -11.60 -13.67 -2.88
CA LEU A 9 -10.29 -14.12 -3.35
C LEU A 9 -10.28 -15.64 -3.47
N SER A 10 -9.73 -16.15 -4.57
CA SER A 10 -9.46 -17.57 -4.75
C SER A 10 -8.19 -17.99 -4.00
N ASP A 11 -7.93 -19.30 -3.92
CA ASP A 11 -6.70 -19.80 -3.31
C ASP A 11 -5.44 -19.30 -4.06
N GLU A 12 -5.50 -19.18 -5.40
CA GLU A 12 -4.40 -18.64 -6.21
C GLU A 12 -4.14 -17.15 -5.91
N ASP A 13 -5.22 -16.38 -5.66
CA ASP A 13 -5.13 -14.97 -5.29
C ASP A 13 -4.47 -14.80 -3.91
N LEU A 14 -4.82 -15.69 -2.96
CA LEU A 14 -4.22 -15.71 -1.63
C LEU A 14 -2.73 -16.10 -1.68
N GLU A 15 -2.34 -17.01 -2.57
CA GLU A 15 -0.93 -17.36 -2.80
C GLU A 15 -0.14 -16.14 -3.31
N LYS A 16 -0.66 -15.44 -4.34
CA LYS A 16 -0.03 -14.21 -4.85
C LYS A 16 0.11 -13.14 -3.78
N PHE A 17 -0.94 -12.95 -2.98
CA PHE A 17 -0.91 -12.02 -1.86
C PHE A 17 0.20 -12.39 -0.86
N GLN A 18 0.27 -13.66 -0.45
CA GLN A 18 1.31 -14.13 0.47
C GLN A 18 2.73 -13.97 -0.11
N GLU A 19 2.92 -14.24 -1.40
CA GLU A 19 4.20 -14.00 -2.08
C GLU A 19 4.61 -12.53 -2.05
N SER A 20 3.66 -11.60 -2.26
CA SER A 20 3.93 -10.16 -2.16
C SER A 20 4.37 -9.76 -0.75
N ILE A 21 3.73 -10.31 0.29
CA ILE A 21 4.13 -10.08 1.68
C ILE A 21 5.55 -10.57 1.96
N ASP A 22 5.91 -11.75 1.46
CA ASP A 22 7.24 -12.31 1.67
C ASP A 22 8.33 -11.53 0.92
N LYS A 23 8.02 -11.01 -0.28
CA LYS A 23 8.90 -10.08 -1.00
C LYS A 23 9.08 -8.78 -0.22
N GLY A 24 8.00 -8.21 0.31
CA GLY A 24 8.05 -6.99 1.12
C GLY A 24 8.93 -7.15 2.36
N LYS A 25 8.76 -8.24 3.12
CA LYS A 25 9.62 -8.53 4.29
C LYS A 25 11.11 -8.58 3.94
N ARG A 26 11.46 -9.19 2.81
CA ARG A 26 12.85 -9.24 2.32
C ARG A 26 13.35 -7.85 1.92
N ALA A 27 12.54 -7.07 1.21
CA ALA A 27 12.91 -5.72 0.80
C ALA A 27 13.10 -4.78 2.00
N ILE A 28 12.32 -4.93 3.07
CA ILE A 28 12.42 -4.10 4.28
C ILE A 28 13.67 -4.43 5.11
N SER A 29 14.22 -5.64 4.95
CA SER A 29 15.42 -6.06 5.68
C SER A 29 16.68 -5.32 5.22
N ASP A 30 16.64 -4.72 4.03
CA ASP A 30 17.70 -3.87 3.49
C ASP A 30 17.33 -2.38 3.64
N ASN A 31 18.23 -1.57 4.21
CA ASN A 31 17.95 -0.17 4.54
C ASN A 31 17.83 0.71 3.28
N GLU A 32 18.60 0.43 2.23
CA GLU A 32 18.49 1.18 0.96
C GLU A 32 17.14 0.92 0.30
N SER A 33 16.72 -0.35 0.26
CA SER A 33 15.41 -0.78 -0.22
C SER A 33 14.27 -0.18 0.61
N ALA A 34 14.39 -0.15 1.95
CA ALA A 34 13.41 0.47 2.83
C ALA A 34 13.19 1.96 2.53
N GLN A 35 14.27 2.73 2.36
CA GLN A 35 14.15 4.15 1.99
C GLN A 35 13.56 4.36 0.59
N SER A 36 13.89 3.46 -0.36
CA SER A 36 13.31 3.46 -1.69
C SER A 36 11.79 3.25 -1.67
N ILE A 37 11.30 2.35 -0.80
CA ILE A 37 9.86 2.11 -0.59
C ILE A 37 9.16 3.39 -0.14
N GLU A 38 9.70 4.06 0.89
CA GLU A 38 9.12 5.30 1.42
C GLU A 38 9.08 6.42 0.39
N LYS A 39 10.13 6.52 -0.44
CA LYS A 39 10.21 7.52 -1.51
C LYS A 39 9.19 7.25 -2.61
N LYS A 40 9.15 6.03 -3.14
CA LYS A 40 8.21 5.63 -4.19
C LYS A 40 6.75 5.77 -3.73
N SER A 41 6.49 5.44 -2.47
CA SER A 41 5.16 5.59 -1.87
C SER A 41 4.72 7.05 -1.88
N ALA A 42 5.61 7.97 -1.51
CA ALA A 42 5.32 9.40 -1.54
C ALA A 42 4.98 9.89 -2.97
N GLU A 43 5.76 9.45 -3.97
CA GLU A 43 5.55 9.80 -5.37
C GLU A 43 4.21 9.24 -5.89
N LEU A 44 3.88 7.99 -5.53
CA LEU A 44 2.65 7.34 -5.98
C LEU A 44 1.41 7.93 -5.30
N ILE A 45 1.46 8.24 -4.00
CA ILE A 45 0.40 8.95 -3.29
C ILE A 45 0.13 10.31 -3.93
N GLN A 46 1.18 11.07 -4.26
CA GLN A 46 1.04 12.37 -4.92
C GLN A 46 0.33 12.22 -6.27
N ARG A 47 0.78 11.27 -7.11
CA ARG A 47 0.18 10.99 -8.42
C ARG A 47 -1.26 10.53 -8.30
N ALA A 48 -1.56 9.65 -7.34
CA ALA A 48 -2.92 9.21 -7.04
C ALA A 48 -3.83 10.36 -6.62
N GLY A 49 -3.30 11.35 -5.88
CA GLY A 49 -4.02 12.56 -5.50
C GLY A 49 -4.37 13.48 -6.68
N GLU A 50 -3.49 13.55 -7.68
CA GLU A 50 -3.67 14.33 -8.92
C GLU A 50 -4.69 13.69 -9.88
N ASN A 51 -4.87 12.37 -9.81
CA ASN A 51 -5.83 11.64 -10.63
C ASN A 51 -7.27 11.76 -10.09
N ASP A 52 -8.25 11.61 -10.99
CA ASP A 52 -9.68 11.56 -10.64
C ASP A 52 -10.05 10.15 -10.12
N LEU A 53 -9.49 9.79 -8.96
CA LEU A 53 -9.82 8.54 -8.28
C LEU A 53 -11.20 8.64 -7.62
N PRO A 54 -11.99 7.54 -7.61
CA PRO A 54 -13.20 7.46 -6.80
C PRO A 54 -12.92 7.80 -5.34
N GLN A 55 -13.87 8.47 -4.68
CA GLN A 55 -13.71 8.97 -3.31
C GLN A 55 -13.24 7.89 -2.33
N PHE A 56 -13.80 6.68 -2.43
CA PHE A 56 -13.46 5.57 -1.53
C PHE A 56 -12.00 5.10 -1.68
N VAL A 57 -11.42 5.20 -2.89
CA VAL A 57 -9.99 4.91 -3.15
C VAL A 57 -9.14 6.05 -2.61
N ARG A 58 -9.52 7.30 -2.92
CA ARG A 58 -8.81 8.50 -2.45
C ARG A 58 -8.67 8.52 -0.94
N ASP A 59 -9.76 8.25 -0.21
CA ASP A 59 -9.76 8.23 1.26
C ASP A 59 -8.79 7.18 1.83
N ARG A 60 -8.55 6.09 1.09
CA ARG A 60 -7.64 5.01 1.48
C ARG A 60 -6.19 5.33 1.18
N VAL A 61 -5.90 5.87 0.00
CA VAL A 61 -4.58 6.40 -0.35
C VAL A 61 -4.15 7.48 0.66
N LEU A 62 -5.07 8.33 1.12
CA LEU A 62 -4.78 9.33 2.15
C LEU A 62 -4.39 8.71 3.50
N LYS A 63 -4.87 7.51 3.85
CA LYS A 63 -4.41 6.80 5.05
C LYS A 63 -2.97 6.34 4.92
N LEU A 64 -2.56 5.86 3.73
CA LEU A 64 -1.17 5.51 3.46
C LEU A 64 -0.24 6.73 3.63
N GLN A 65 -0.70 7.93 3.26
CA GLN A 65 0.02 9.17 3.52
C GLN A 65 0.23 9.45 5.01
N ILE A 66 -0.77 9.13 5.84
CA ILE A 66 -0.65 9.27 7.31
C ILE A 66 0.40 8.30 7.83
N LEU A 67 0.35 7.03 7.42
CA LEU A 67 1.34 6.03 7.83
C LEU A 67 2.77 6.41 7.41
N LEU A 68 2.93 6.91 6.18
CA LEU A 68 4.21 7.44 5.68
C LEU A 68 4.71 8.64 6.50
N ASN A 69 3.82 9.50 6.97
CA ASN A 69 4.20 10.62 7.83
C ASN A 69 4.62 10.14 9.22
N MET A 70 3.94 9.13 9.79
CA MET A 70 4.27 8.57 11.09
C MET A 70 5.69 7.99 11.13
N ILE A 71 6.14 7.28 10.09
CA ILE A 71 7.51 6.74 10.04
C ILE A 71 8.59 7.81 9.84
N ARG A 72 8.23 8.98 9.31
CA ARG A 72 9.15 10.12 9.10
C ARG A 72 9.25 11.04 10.31
N ASP A 73 8.33 10.91 11.23
CA ASP A 73 8.21 11.76 12.41
C ASP A 73 8.64 10.99 13.66
N ALA A 74 9.79 11.37 14.22
CA ALA A 74 10.36 10.74 15.40
C ALA A 74 9.51 10.94 16.67
N GLU A 75 8.58 11.91 16.70
CA GLU A 75 7.70 12.14 17.85
C GLU A 75 6.71 10.99 18.09
N TRP A 76 6.47 10.15 17.08
CA TRP A 76 5.61 8.97 17.23
C TRP A 76 6.25 7.83 18.02
N GLU A 77 7.58 7.84 18.20
CA GLU A 77 8.33 6.82 18.94
C GLU A 77 8.00 5.37 18.51
N LEU A 78 7.77 5.15 17.20
CA LEU A 78 7.41 3.84 16.67
C LEU A 78 8.51 2.80 16.93
N SER A 79 8.10 1.60 17.34
CA SER A 79 8.97 0.44 17.41
C SER A 79 9.39 -0.03 16.01
N GLU A 80 10.50 -0.76 15.94
CA GLU A 80 10.98 -1.34 14.68
C GLU A 80 9.93 -2.27 14.03
N ALA A 81 9.17 -3.00 14.84
CA ALA A 81 8.07 -3.84 14.37
C ALA A 81 6.94 -3.01 13.72
N GLU A 82 6.58 -1.86 14.30
CA GLU A 82 5.56 -0.96 13.73
C GLU A 82 6.05 -0.31 12.43
N ILE A 83 7.30 0.16 12.40
CA ILE A 83 7.93 0.70 11.19
C ILE A 83 7.94 -0.34 10.07
N ASN A 84 8.32 -1.58 10.37
CA ASN A 84 8.36 -2.66 9.40
C ASN A 84 6.95 -3.05 8.92
N SER A 85 5.95 -3.02 9.80
CA SER A 85 4.55 -3.24 9.41
C SER A 85 4.06 -2.16 8.44
N ILE A 86 4.35 -0.89 8.72
CA ILE A 86 4.00 0.22 7.83
C ILE A 86 4.72 0.10 6.49
N ARG A 87 6.02 -0.20 6.50
CA ARG A 87 6.79 -0.41 5.27
C ARG A 87 6.28 -1.59 4.46
N GLY A 88 5.71 -2.62 5.10
CA GLY A 88 5.03 -3.73 4.42
C GLY A 88 3.82 -3.26 3.62
N ALA A 89 3.00 -2.39 4.24
CA ALA A 89 1.85 -1.78 3.56
C ALA A 89 2.27 -0.92 2.38
N LEU A 90 3.28 -0.08 2.61
CA LEU A 90 3.83 0.79 1.59
C LEU A 90 4.50 0.02 0.46
N TYR A 91 5.13 -1.12 0.75
CA TYR A 91 5.72 -2.00 -0.27
C TYR A 91 4.65 -2.58 -1.19
N TYR A 92 3.56 -3.08 -0.61
CA TYR A 92 2.45 -3.62 -1.38
C TYR A 92 1.87 -2.55 -2.32
N PHE A 93 1.61 -1.36 -1.78
CA PHE A 93 1.08 -0.22 -2.54
C PHE A 93 1.92 0.26 -3.72
N ILE A 94 3.24 0.02 -3.72
CA ILE A 94 4.11 0.46 -4.83
C ILE A 94 4.42 -0.66 -5.81
N ASP A 95 3.84 -1.86 -5.62
CA ASP A 95 4.01 -2.99 -6.52
C ASP A 95 2.97 -2.90 -7.64
N PRO A 96 3.36 -2.59 -8.89
CA PRO A 96 2.40 -2.40 -9.99
C PRO A 96 1.71 -3.68 -10.45
N ASP A 97 2.22 -4.83 -10.01
CA ASP A 97 1.74 -6.19 -10.31
C ASP A 97 1.22 -6.89 -9.03
N ASP A 98 0.63 -6.11 -8.13
CA ASP A 98 -0.10 -6.58 -6.94
C ASP A 98 -1.34 -7.42 -7.30
N LEU A 99 -2.21 -7.68 -6.32
CA LEU A 99 -3.35 -8.58 -6.56
C LEU A 99 -4.34 -7.99 -7.57
N ILE A 100 -4.59 -6.68 -7.55
CA ILE A 100 -5.35 -5.99 -8.61
C ILE A 100 -4.44 -4.97 -9.28
N PRO A 101 -3.83 -5.32 -10.43
CA PRO A 101 -2.84 -4.46 -11.06
C PRO A 101 -3.28 -3.00 -11.22
N ASP A 102 -2.43 -2.08 -10.78
CA ASP A 102 -2.64 -0.62 -10.79
C ASP A 102 -3.15 -0.03 -12.11
N HIS A 103 -2.81 -0.67 -13.23
CA HIS A 103 -3.20 -0.21 -14.55
C HIS A 103 -4.69 -0.44 -14.86
N ILE A 104 -5.42 -1.17 -14.02
CA ILE A 104 -6.86 -1.41 -14.17
C ILE A 104 -7.64 -0.15 -13.77
N PRO A 105 -8.33 0.54 -14.70
CA PRO A 105 -8.98 1.80 -14.41
C PRO A 105 -10.08 1.70 -13.35
N GLY A 106 -10.01 2.58 -12.35
CA GLY A 106 -11.04 2.75 -11.33
C GLY A 106 -11.00 1.75 -10.16
N ILE A 107 -10.29 0.63 -10.30
CA ILE A 107 -10.22 -0.41 -9.25
C ILE A 107 -8.80 -0.93 -8.95
N GLY A 108 -7.75 -0.52 -9.68
CA GLY A 108 -6.37 -0.95 -9.41
C GLY A 108 -6.01 -0.83 -7.93
N PHE A 109 -6.14 0.38 -7.36
CA PHE A 109 -5.83 0.62 -5.95
C PHE A 109 -6.86 0.10 -4.92
N LEU A 110 -7.74 -0.84 -5.30
CA LEU A 110 -8.83 -1.29 -4.43
C LEU A 110 -8.35 -2.24 -3.34
N ASP A 111 -7.40 -3.12 -3.65
CA ASP A 111 -6.82 -4.09 -2.71
C ASP A 111 -5.69 -3.50 -1.86
N ASP A 112 -4.98 -2.48 -2.35
CA ASP A 112 -4.07 -1.67 -1.52
C ASP A 112 -4.76 -1.11 -0.27
N ALA A 113 -6.03 -0.72 -0.44
CA ALA A 113 -6.87 -0.24 0.63
C ALA A 113 -7.27 -1.32 1.65
N MET A 114 -7.03 -2.60 1.36
CA MET A 114 -7.24 -3.72 2.30
C MET A 114 -6.06 -3.91 3.24
N TYR A 115 -4.84 -3.57 2.80
CA TYR A 115 -3.65 -3.61 3.66
C TYR A 115 -3.57 -2.39 4.60
N ALA A 116 -4.19 -1.26 4.22
CA ALA A 116 -4.16 0.04 4.90
C ALA A 116 -5.27 0.32 5.94
#